data_AF-A0AAV0C0T8-F1
#
_entry.id   AF-A0AAV0C0T8-F1
#
_cell.length_a   1.000
_cell.length_b   1.000
_cell.length_c   1.000
_cell.angle_alpha   90.00
_cell.angle_beta   90.00
_cell.angle_gamma   90.00
#
_symmetry.space_group_name_H-M   'P 1'
#
loop_
_entity.id
_entity.type
_entity.pdbx_description
1 polymer ?
#
loop_
_entity_poly.entity_id
_entity_poly.type
_entity_poly.pdbx_seq_one_letter_code
_entity_poly.pdbx_strand_id
1 'polypeptide(L)'
;MVRAVGNAKDEQASDMELMKERFAKLLLGEDMSGGGKGVSSALALSNAITNTAASVFGEIKKLEPMAAERKERWRKEINWLLSVTDHIVEFVPSNQTSKDGTILEIMVTKQRADLQMNIPALRKLDSMLIDCLDTFKDQNEFFYDNTSAKDDAGGGVHKGKNSRKDDKWWIPTPKVPPNGLPDSARKWLQSQKDSVNQVLKAAMAINSQVLSEMEIPESYIDSLPKNGRATLGDSIYKSITDDYFDPDYFLSTMGLASEHKILELKNKIEASIVIWRRKMSTKTEKSTWGSAVSMEKRELFEERAETILLILKHRYPGIPQSSLDISKIQYNKDVGQAVLESYSRVIESLAYTILSRIQDVLQADTVAKSNYTKETKTNVLKEGKYAKEEAPTSMTLWDFMGWAPLDQGGVGVNKDGLMSVKDTKFPSKPYGILPIKKTSYL
;
A
#
# COMPACT_ATOMS: atom_id res chain seq x y z
N MET A 1 -0.17 -51.00 8.14
CA MET A 1 -1.43 -50.22 8.25
C MET A 1 -1.79 -49.80 9.69
N VAL A 2 -1.30 -50.47 10.75
CA VAL A 2 -1.65 -50.16 12.15
C VAL A 2 -0.88 -48.95 12.75
N ARG A 3 0.29 -48.58 12.18
CA ARG A 3 1.13 -47.47 12.68
C ARG A 3 0.64 -46.06 12.27
N ALA A 4 -0.21 -45.96 11.24
CA ALA A 4 -0.73 -44.67 10.75
C ALA A 4 -1.95 -44.18 11.56
N VAL A 5 -2.70 -45.09 12.19
CA VAL A 5 -3.92 -44.75 12.95
C VAL A 5 -3.59 -44.18 14.33
N GLY A 6 -2.44 -44.55 14.92
CA GLY A 6 -1.94 -43.97 16.17
C GLY A 6 -1.53 -42.51 16.01
N ASN A 7 -0.72 -42.21 14.98
CA ASN A 7 -0.25 -40.85 14.70
C ASN A 7 -1.41 -39.87 14.43
N ALA A 8 -2.42 -40.28 13.66
CA ALA A 8 -3.54 -39.39 13.33
C ALA A 8 -4.41 -39.02 14.55
N LYS A 9 -4.55 -39.93 15.54
CA LYS A 9 -5.29 -39.64 16.77
C LYS A 9 -4.51 -38.73 17.71
N ASP A 10 -3.20 -38.94 17.81
CA ASP A 10 -2.32 -38.10 18.63
C ASP A 10 -2.18 -36.69 18.04
N GLU A 11 -2.13 -36.56 16.71
CA GLU A 11 -2.13 -35.27 16.00
C GLU A 11 -3.46 -34.53 16.16
N GLN A 12 -4.60 -35.21 16.05
CA GLN A 12 -5.92 -34.62 16.34
C GLN A 12 -6.07 -34.16 17.80
N ALA A 13 -5.52 -34.92 18.75
CA ALA A 13 -5.53 -34.54 20.15
C ALA A 13 -4.65 -33.30 20.40
N SER A 14 -3.46 -33.25 19.79
CA SER A 14 -2.56 -32.09 19.86
C SER A 14 -3.20 -30.83 19.27
N ASP A 15 -3.91 -30.98 18.14
CA ASP A 15 -4.62 -29.89 17.48
C ASP A 15 -5.75 -29.32 18.31
N MET A 16 -6.50 -30.19 18.99
CA MET A 16 -7.57 -29.78 19.88
C MET A 16 -7.03 -29.03 21.09
N GLU A 17 -5.91 -29.47 21.68
CA GLU A 17 -5.29 -28.76 22.81
C GLU A 17 -4.77 -27.37 22.39
N LEU A 18 -4.14 -27.26 21.21
CA LEU A 18 -3.75 -25.95 20.66
C LEU A 18 -4.96 -25.03 20.45
N MET A 19 -6.06 -25.55 19.90
CA MET A 19 -7.29 -24.79 19.72
C MET A 19 -7.86 -24.31 21.07
N LYS A 20 -7.94 -25.19 22.08
CA LYS A 20 -8.39 -24.84 23.44
C LYS A 20 -7.51 -23.76 24.05
N GLU A 21 -6.19 -23.86 23.94
CA GLU A 21 -5.26 -22.86 24.45
C GLU A 21 -5.50 -21.49 23.81
N ARG A 22 -5.69 -21.45 22.48
CA ARG A 22 -5.96 -20.21 21.74
C ARG A 22 -7.26 -19.56 22.19
N PHE A 23 -8.36 -20.30 22.23
CA PHE A 23 -9.66 -19.75 22.65
C PHE A 23 -9.69 -19.40 24.14
N ALA A 24 -9.01 -20.16 25.01
CA ALA A 24 -8.91 -19.81 26.43
C ALA A 24 -8.21 -18.46 26.62
N LYS A 25 -7.11 -18.20 25.89
CA LYS A 25 -6.41 -16.89 25.91
C LYS A 25 -7.29 -15.74 25.42
N LEU A 26 -8.12 -15.98 24.40
CA LEU A 26 -9.10 -15.00 23.91
C LEU A 26 -10.18 -14.69 24.94
N LEU A 27 -10.69 -15.70 25.64
CA LEU A 27 -11.70 -15.54 26.69
C LEU A 27 -11.15 -14.80 27.92
N LEU A 28 -9.86 -14.95 28.21
CA LEU A 28 -9.17 -14.19 29.26
C LEU A 28 -8.93 -12.72 28.88
N GLY A 29 -9.09 -12.35 27.61
CA GLY A 29 -8.87 -10.98 27.14
C GLY A 29 -7.45 -10.48 27.44
N GLU A 30 -6.44 -11.33 27.22
CA GLU A 30 -5.02 -11.06 27.53
C GLU A 30 -4.68 -10.92 29.03
N ASP A 31 -5.66 -10.99 29.94
CA ASP A 31 -5.45 -11.03 31.39
C ASP A 31 -5.25 -12.47 31.87
N MET A 32 -3.99 -12.93 31.81
CA MET A 32 -3.61 -14.28 32.25
C MET A 32 -3.74 -14.51 33.77
N SER A 33 -4.07 -13.48 34.57
CA SER A 33 -4.33 -13.63 36.01
C SER A 33 -5.73 -14.16 36.30
N GLY A 34 -6.65 -14.13 35.32
CA GLY A 34 -8.05 -14.50 35.49
C GLY A 34 -8.91 -13.44 36.17
N GLY A 35 -8.37 -12.23 36.41
CA GLY A 35 -9.04 -11.14 37.13
C GLY A 35 -10.11 -10.38 36.33
N GLY A 36 -10.29 -10.70 35.05
CA GLY A 36 -11.28 -10.05 34.18
C GLY A 36 -10.98 -8.58 33.89
N LYS A 37 -9.74 -8.13 34.10
CA LYS A 37 -9.29 -6.75 33.83
C LYS A 37 -8.61 -6.61 32.46
N GLY A 38 -8.85 -7.60 31.59
CA GLY A 38 -8.32 -7.68 30.25
C GLY A 38 -9.01 -6.76 29.26
N VAL A 39 -8.69 -6.95 27.99
CA VAL A 39 -9.28 -6.25 26.86
C VAL A 39 -10.60 -6.89 26.42
N SER A 40 -11.37 -6.19 25.57
CA SER A 40 -12.58 -6.74 24.96
C SER A 40 -12.26 -7.96 24.08
N SER A 41 -13.22 -8.86 23.89
CA SER A 41 -13.04 -10.00 22.96
C SER A 41 -12.75 -9.53 21.52
N ALA A 42 -13.32 -8.38 21.12
CA ALA A 42 -13.05 -7.75 19.84
C ALA A 42 -11.56 -7.36 19.72
N LEU A 43 -11.01 -6.68 20.73
CA LEU A 43 -9.59 -6.28 20.73
C LEU A 43 -8.66 -7.50 20.87
N ALA A 44 -8.99 -8.47 21.73
CA ALA A 44 -8.23 -9.72 21.86
C ALA A 44 -8.15 -10.48 20.54
N LEU A 45 -9.24 -10.57 19.78
CA LEU A 45 -9.25 -11.18 18.44
C LEU A 45 -8.42 -10.39 17.44
N SER A 46 -8.55 -9.06 17.41
CA SER A 46 -7.73 -8.18 16.56
C SER A 46 -6.23 -8.36 16.81
N ASN A 47 -5.84 -8.42 18.09
CA ASN A 47 -4.46 -8.67 18.51
C ASN A 47 -4.00 -10.08 18.13
N ALA A 48 -4.83 -11.10 18.35
CA ALA A 48 -4.51 -12.47 17.97
C ALA A 48 -4.27 -12.63 16.46
N ILE A 49 -5.12 -12.04 15.61
CA ILE A 49 -4.95 -12.03 14.15
C ILE A 49 -3.65 -11.35 13.77
N THR A 50 -3.38 -10.17 14.34
CA THR A 50 -2.15 -9.41 14.09
C THR A 50 -0.90 -10.19 14.52
N ASN A 51 -0.93 -10.83 15.68
CA ASN A 51 0.20 -11.59 16.23
C ASN A 51 0.46 -12.88 15.44
N THR A 52 -0.59 -13.61 15.04
CA THR A 52 -0.46 -14.78 14.17
C THR A 52 0.15 -14.37 12.82
N ALA A 53 -0.31 -13.28 12.22
CA ALA A 53 0.27 -12.76 10.98
C ALA A 53 1.73 -12.36 11.15
N ALA A 54 2.10 -11.66 12.23
CA ALA A 54 3.48 -11.28 12.50
C ALA A 54 4.40 -12.52 12.68
N SER A 55 3.92 -13.54 13.39
CA SER A 55 4.67 -14.79 13.60
C SER A 55 4.85 -15.60 12.31
N VAL A 56 3.89 -15.56 11.39
CA VAL A 56 3.92 -16.33 10.12
C VAL A 56 4.69 -15.56 9.05
N PHE A 57 4.41 -14.26 8.89
CA PHE A 57 4.89 -13.47 7.76
C PHE A 57 6.10 -12.59 8.09
N GLY A 58 6.44 -12.37 9.36
CA GLY A 58 7.60 -11.57 9.77
C GLY A 58 8.94 -12.12 9.23
N GLU A 59 8.95 -13.39 8.82
CA GLU A 59 10.10 -14.05 8.22
C GLU A 59 10.16 -13.94 6.68
N ILE A 60 9.17 -13.36 6.01
CA ILE A 60 9.17 -13.17 4.56
C ILE A 60 10.14 -12.04 4.19
N LYS A 61 11.42 -12.41 4.15
CA LYS A 61 12.54 -11.54 3.81
C LYS A 61 12.91 -11.65 2.32
N LYS A 62 12.45 -12.71 1.65
CA LYS A 62 12.80 -13.08 0.27
C LYS A 62 11.51 -13.41 -0.52
N LEU A 63 11.59 -13.33 -1.84
CA LEU A 63 10.56 -13.88 -2.73
C LEU A 63 10.81 -15.36 -2.92
N GLU A 64 10.14 -16.17 -2.12
CA GLU A 64 10.20 -17.64 -2.17
C GLU A 64 8.90 -18.22 -1.61
N PRO A 65 8.55 -19.47 -1.97
CA PRO A 65 7.40 -20.15 -1.40
C PRO A 65 7.55 -20.28 0.11
N MET A 66 6.45 -20.11 0.83
CA MET A 66 6.44 -20.40 2.27
C MET A 66 6.62 -21.91 2.52
N ALA A 67 7.29 -22.25 3.62
CA ALA A 67 7.35 -23.62 4.10
C ALA A 67 5.94 -24.22 4.28
N ALA A 68 5.75 -25.48 3.89
CA ALA A 68 4.43 -26.14 3.91
C ALA A 68 3.80 -26.12 5.31
N GLU A 69 4.59 -26.41 6.36
CA GLU A 69 4.16 -26.35 7.76
C GLU A 69 3.63 -24.96 8.15
N ARG A 70 4.27 -23.90 7.66
CA ARG A 70 3.90 -22.53 7.97
C ARG A 70 2.61 -22.11 7.26
N LYS A 71 2.43 -22.52 6.01
CA LYS A 71 1.17 -22.30 5.28
C LYS A 71 0.02 -23.01 5.98
N GLU A 72 0.23 -24.25 6.39
CA GLU A 72 -0.78 -25.03 7.09
C GLU A 72 -1.13 -24.38 8.44
N ARG A 73 -0.12 -23.95 9.20
CA ARG A 73 -0.31 -23.19 10.44
C ARG A 73 -1.10 -21.91 10.23
N TRP A 74 -0.76 -21.11 9.21
CA TRP A 74 -1.49 -19.89 8.88
C TRP A 74 -2.95 -20.19 8.57
N ARG A 75 -3.21 -21.12 7.63
CA ARG A 75 -4.57 -21.50 7.23
C ARG A 75 -5.40 -21.99 8.40
N LYS A 76 -4.82 -22.82 9.27
CA LYS A 76 -5.50 -23.39 10.42
C LYS A 76 -5.78 -22.37 11.51
N GLU A 77 -4.77 -21.63 11.96
CA GLU A 77 -4.94 -20.64 13.02
C GLU A 77 -5.85 -19.49 12.59
N ILE A 78 -5.73 -18.99 11.34
CA ILE A 78 -6.63 -17.95 10.84
C ILE A 78 -8.06 -18.47 10.72
N ASN A 79 -8.27 -19.74 10.32
CA ASN A 79 -9.60 -20.33 10.30
C ASN A 79 -10.26 -20.36 11.68
N TRP A 80 -9.50 -20.65 12.74
CA TRP A 80 -10.03 -20.60 14.11
C TRP A 80 -10.42 -19.17 14.51
N LEU A 81 -9.58 -18.19 14.21
CA LEU A 81 -9.86 -16.79 14.57
C LEU A 81 -11.05 -16.21 13.78
N LEU A 82 -11.24 -16.64 12.54
CA LEU A 82 -12.34 -16.18 11.68
C LEU A 82 -13.67 -16.91 11.96
N SER A 83 -13.68 -18.06 12.63
CA SER A 83 -14.90 -18.87 12.81
C SER A 83 -16.01 -18.15 13.58
N VAL A 84 -15.65 -17.17 14.42
CA VAL A 84 -16.63 -16.34 15.13
C VAL A 84 -17.56 -15.60 14.16
N THR A 85 -17.09 -15.26 12.96
CA THR A 85 -17.88 -14.53 11.96
C THR A 85 -19.02 -15.35 11.35
N ASP A 86 -18.96 -16.68 11.44
CA ASP A 86 -20.04 -17.57 11.01
C ASP A 86 -21.23 -17.52 11.98
N HIS A 87 -21.00 -17.05 13.20
CA HIS A 87 -21.98 -16.95 14.27
C HIS A 87 -22.53 -15.52 14.47
N ILE A 88 -22.03 -14.53 13.72
CA ILE A 88 -22.52 -13.15 13.77
C ILE A 88 -23.64 -13.00 12.73
N VAL A 89 -24.88 -12.93 13.21
CA VAL A 89 -26.08 -12.97 12.38
C VAL A 89 -27.01 -11.79 12.67
N GLU A 90 -27.73 -11.38 11.63
CA GLU A 90 -28.92 -10.55 11.70
C GLU A 90 -30.17 -11.44 11.76
N PHE A 91 -31.12 -11.06 12.60
CA PHE A 91 -32.43 -11.68 12.64
C PHE A 91 -33.34 -10.94 11.66
N VAL A 92 -33.72 -11.61 10.57
CA VAL A 92 -34.54 -11.02 9.51
C VAL A 92 -35.90 -11.73 9.41
N PRO A 93 -37.00 -10.99 9.18
CA PRO A 93 -38.31 -11.58 8.95
C PRO A 93 -38.32 -12.35 7.62
N SER A 94 -38.98 -13.49 7.61
CA SER A 94 -39.12 -14.36 6.44
C SER A 94 -40.43 -15.16 6.49
N ASN A 95 -40.78 -15.78 5.37
CA ASN A 95 -41.97 -16.61 5.26
C ASN A 95 -41.56 -18.06 4.98
N GLN A 96 -42.12 -19.00 5.74
CA GLN A 96 -41.97 -20.42 5.51
C GLN A 96 -43.31 -21.01 5.09
N THR A 97 -43.34 -21.66 3.93
CA THR A 97 -44.53 -22.38 3.45
C THR A 97 -44.43 -23.85 3.87
N SER A 98 -45.39 -24.32 4.65
CA SER A 98 -45.51 -25.74 5.01
C SER A 98 -45.94 -26.58 3.81
N LYS A 99 -45.79 -27.90 3.90
CA LYS A 99 -46.18 -28.84 2.83
C LYS A 99 -47.66 -28.73 2.44
N ASP A 100 -48.50 -28.28 3.37
CA ASP A 100 -49.95 -28.10 3.19
C ASP A 100 -50.33 -26.75 2.56
N GLY A 101 -49.34 -25.93 2.17
CA GLY A 101 -49.56 -24.61 1.53
C GLY A 101 -49.77 -23.45 2.51
N THR A 102 -49.85 -23.71 3.81
CA THR A 102 -49.95 -22.66 4.84
C THR A 102 -48.65 -21.86 4.92
N ILE A 103 -48.76 -20.53 4.86
CA ILE A 103 -47.65 -19.60 5.01
C ILE A 103 -47.54 -19.19 6.47
N LEU A 104 -46.36 -19.39 7.06
CA LEU A 104 -46.03 -18.96 8.42
C LEU A 104 -44.94 -17.89 8.37
N GLU A 105 -45.20 -16.75 9.00
CA GLU A 105 -44.19 -15.71 9.22
C GLU A 105 -43.23 -16.18 10.32
N ILE A 106 -41.94 -16.23 10.01
CA ILE A 106 -40.88 -16.69 10.90
C ILE A 106 -39.71 -15.70 10.90
N MET A 107 -38.92 -15.73 11.97
CA MET A 107 -37.61 -15.07 11.98
C MET A 107 -36.54 -16.07 11.55
N VAL A 108 -35.67 -15.67 10.62
CA VAL A 108 -34.52 -16.48 10.20
C VAL A 108 -33.22 -15.74 10.49
N THR A 109 -32.16 -16.51 10.73
CA THR A 109 -30.82 -15.97 10.89
C THR A 109 -30.16 -15.84 9.53
N LYS A 110 -29.57 -14.67 9.27
CA LYS A 110 -28.75 -14.41 8.09
C LYS A 110 -27.41 -13.86 8.55
N GLN A 111 -26.29 -14.28 7.96
CA GLN A 111 -24.99 -13.68 8.29
C GLN A 111 -25.04 -12.16 8.07
N ARG A 112 -24.44 -11.41 8.99
CA ARG A 112 -24.41 -9.94 8.94
C ARG A 112 -23.86 -9.44 7.60
N ALA A 113 -24.47 -8.39 7.04
CA ALA A 113 -24.26 -8.01 5.64
C ALA A 113 -22.79 -7.64 5.33
N ASP A 114 -22.12 -6.94 6.23
CA ASP A 114 -20.69 -6.58 6.14
C ASP A 114 -19.78 -7.82 6.09
N LEU A 115 -20.09 -8.86 6.88
CA LEU A 115 -19.32 -10.10 6.94
C LEU A 115 -19.55 -11.00 5.74
N GLN A 116 -20.81 -11.10 5.28
CA GLN A 116 -21.23 -12.02 4.21
C GLN A 116 -20.42 -11.83 2.92
N MET A 117 -20.10 -10.58 2.58
CA MET A 117 -19.33 -10.26 1.36
C MET A 117 -17.84 -10.13 1.63
N ASN A 118 -17.46 -9.48 2.74
CA ASN A 118 -16.05 -9.12 2.97
C ASN A 118 -15.21 -10.31 3.44
N ILE A 119 -15.73 -11.23 4.26
CA ILE A 119 -14.95 -12.38 4.74
C ILE A 119 -14.50 -13.29 3.58
N PRO A 120 -15.39 -13.72 2.65
CA PRO A 120 -14.96 -14.48 1.48
C PRO A 120 -13.99 -13.71 0.57
N ALA A 121 -14.21 -12.39 0.41
CA ALA A 121 -13.31 -11.55 -0.39
C ALA A 121 -11.90 -11.51 0.21
N LEU A 122 -11.77 -11.28 1.52
CA LEU A 122 -10.48 -11.26 2.21
C LEU A 122 -9.77 -12.62 2.14
N ARG A 123 -10.50 -13.74 2.31
CA ARG A 123 -9.93 -15.10 2.15
C ARG A 123 -9.39 -15.34 0.75
N LYS A 124 -10.05 -14.81 -0.27
CA LYS A 124 -9.57 -14.88 -1.66
C LYS A 124 -8.31 -14.05 -1.85
N LEU A 125 -8.25 -12.83 -1.30
CA LEU A 125 -7.05 -11.99 -1.33
C LEU A 125 -5.86 -12.65 -0.63
N ASP A 126 -6.08 -13.24 0.55
CA ASP A 126 -5.07 -14.02 1.28
C ASP A 126 -4.52 -15.16 0.42
N SER A 127 -5.41 -15.98 -0.16
CA SER A 127 -5.03 -17.08 -1.05
C SER A 127 -4.20 -16.60 -2.24
N MET A 128 -4.59 -15.48 -2.88
CA MET A 128 -3.84 -14.90 -3.99
C MET A 128 -2.41 -14.48 -3.62
N LEU A 129 -2.18 -14.01 -2.38
CA LEU A 129 -0.84 -13.64 -1.92
C LEU A 129 0.03 -14.87 -1.65
N ILE A 130 -0.54 -15.90 -1.03
CA ILE A 130 0.15 -17.18 -0.81
C ILE A 130 0.50 -17.83 -2.16
N ASP A 131 -0.44 -17.85 -3.10
CA ASP A 131 -0.23 -18.40 -4.44
C ASP A 131 0.83 -17.61 -5.21
N CYS A 132 0.86 -16.27 -5.06
CA CYS A 132 1.91 -15.44 -5.65
C CYS A 132 3.30 -15.84 -5.16
N LEU A 133 3.48 -16.05 -3.84
CA LEU A 133 4.74 -16.54 -3.28
C LEU A 133 5.12 -17.92 -3.82
N ASP A 134 4.13 -18.78 -4.07
CA ASP A 134 4.35 -20.13 -4.59
C ASP A 134 4.84 -20.16 -6.03
N THR A 135 4.51 -19.14 -6.82
CA THR A 135 5.03 -19.01 -8.18
C THR A 135 6.55 -18.79 -8.24
N PHE A 136 7.19 -18.39 -7.12
CA PHE A 136 8.65 -18.21 -7.05
C PHE A 136 9.43 -19.51 -6.82
N LYS A 137 8.76 -20.66 -6.69
CA LYS A 137 9.43 -21.95 -6.38
C LYS A 137 10.51 -22.34 -7.39
N ASP A 138 10.21 -22.18 -8.67
CA ASP A 138 11.06 -22.64 -9.78
C ASP A 138 11.80 -21.46 -10.45
N GLN A 139 11.82 -20.30 -9.80
CA GLN A 139 12.47 -19.09 -10.30
C GLN A 139 13.98 -19.15 -10.00
N ASN A 140 14.82 -19.05 -11.04
CA ASN A 140 16.28 -19.18 -10.91
C ASN A 140 17.06 -17.96 -11.43
N GLU A 141 16.37 -16.89 -11.84
CA GLU A 141 17.00 -15.74 -12.51
C GLU A 141 17.49 -14.65 -11.55
N PHE A 142 17.08 -14.70 -10.29
CA PHE A 142 17.65 -13.85 -9.24
C PHE A 142 17.85 -14.69 -7.98
N PHE A 143 18.75 -14.24 -7.11
CA PHE A 143 19.04 -14.93 -5.86
C PHE A 143 19.34 -13.93 -4.75
N TYR A 144 19.33 -14.41 -3.51
CA TYR A 144 19.64 -13.60 -2.33
C TYR A 144 20.94 -14.08 -1.70
N ASP A 145 21.93 -13.19 -1.54
CA ASP A 145 23.16 -13.51 -0.81
C ASP A 145 22.86 -13.68 0.68
N ASN A 146 23.31 -14.79 1.27
CA ASN A 146 23.26 -15.04 2.72
C ASN A 146 24.46 -14.39 3.45
N THR A 147 24.92 -13.21 3.04
CA THR A 147 26.06 -12.54 3.70
C THR A 147 25.74 -12.05 5.11
N SER A 148 24.47 -11.77 5.43
CA SER A 148 24.06 -11.38 6.78
C SER A 148 24.12 -12.51 7.83
N ALA A 149 24.44 -13.75 7.44
CA ALA A 149 24.59 -14.88 8.37
C ALA A 149 26.05 -15.21 8.71
N LYS A 150 27.03 -14.62 8.02
CA LYS A 150 28.46 -14.88 8.23
C LYS A 150 29.23 -13.73 8.89
N ASP A 151 28.65 -12.53 8.94
CA ASP A 151 29.31 -11.36 9.50
C ASP A 151 29.33 -11.33 11.05
N ASP A 152 28.72 -12.32 11.72
CA ASP A 152 28.78 -12.49 13.18
C ASP A 152 30.09 -13.17 13.65
N ALA A 153 30.96 -13.59 12.73
CA ALA A 153 32.24 -14.22 13.06
C ALA A 153 33.37 -13.82 12.09
N GLY A 154 33.97 -12.65 12.33
CA GLY A 154 35.32 -12.35 11.83
C GLY A 154 35.38 -11.21 10.81
N GLY A 155 36.11 -10.15 11.17
CA GLY A 155 36.30 -8.98 10.34
C GLY A 155 36.91 -9.27 8.97
N GLY A 156 36.36 -8.60 7.95
CA GLY A 156 36.86 -8.65 6.58
C GLY A 156 36.16 -7.63 5.69
N VAL A 157 36.72 -6.44 5.59
CA VAL A 157 36.26 -5.32 4.74
C VAL A 157 36.28 -5.73 3.29
N HIS A 158 35.14 -6.07 2.67
CA HIS A 158 34.93 -5.99 1.22
C HIS A 158 33.55 -5.35 0.95
N LYS A 159 33.48 -4.02 1.05
CA LYS A 159 32.34 -3.21 0.59
C LYS A 159 32.16 -3.38 -0.93
N GLY A 160 31.28 -4.29 -1.33
CA GLY A 160 30.69 -4.26 -2.66
C GLY A 160 29.91 -2.95 -2.83
N LYS A 161 30.21 -2.21 -3.90
CA LYS A 161 29.81 -0.82 -4.19
C LYS A 161 28.31 -0.63 -4.51
N ASN A 162 27.45 -1.47 -3.95
CA ASN A 162 25.99 -1.44 -4.06
C ASN A 162 25.36 -1.46 -2.65
N SER A 163 25.83 -0.62 -1.72
CA SER A 163 25.11 -0.46 -0.46
C SER A 163 23.79 0.24 -0.77
N ARG A 164 22.68 -0.41 -0.42
CA ARG A 164 21.39 0.26 -0.26
C ARG A 164 21.61 1.51 0.61
N LYS A 165 20.80 2.56 0.41
CA LYS A 165 20.61 3.54 1.49
C LYS A 165 20.13 2.75 2.71
N ASP A 166 20.90 2.85 3.79
CA ASP A 166 21.02 1.99 4.98
C ASP A 166 19.74 1.80 5.85
N ASP A 167 18.52 1.82 5.32
CA ASP A 167 17.33 1.83 6.18
C ASP A 167 16.83 0.43 6.60
N LYS A 168 17.29 -0.67 5.95
CA LYS A 168 16.78 -2.03 6.21
C LYS A 168 17.86 -3.12 6.15
N TRP A 169 18.86 -3.03 7.03
CA TRP A 169 20.01 -3.94 7.08
C TRP A 169 19.64 -5.43 7.29
N TRP A 170 18.46 -5.70 7.86
CA TRP A 170 17.95 -7.06 8.11
C TRP A 170 17.28 -7.74 6.90
N ILE A 171 17.17 -7.05 5.76
CA ILE A 171 16.56 -7.58 4.52
C ILE A 171 17.69 -7.91 3.52
N PRO A 172 17.81 -9.18 3.08
CA PRO A 172 18.79 -9.59 2.08
C PRO A 172 18.65 -8.79 0.78
N THR A 173 19.77 -8.50 0.12
CA THR A 173 19.76 -7.75 -1.15
C THR A 173 19.66 -8.74 -2.31
N PRO A 174 18.66 -8.60 -3.21
CA PRO A 174 18.57 -9.45 -4.38
C PRO A 174 19.71 -9.17 -5.36
N LYS A 175 20.22 -10.24 -5.97
CA LYS A 175 21.21 -10.24 -7.04
C LYS A 175 20.57 -10.73 -8.32
N VAL A 176 20.92 -10.07 -9.41
CA VAL A 176 20.45 -10.35 -10.78
C VAL A 176 21.68 -10.53 -11.69
N PRO A 177 21.54 -11.11 -12.89
CA PRO A 177 22.64 -11.25 -13.83
C PRO A 177 23.27 -9.89 -14.17
N PRO A 178 24.58 -9.82 -14.51
CA PRO A 178 25.28 -8.56 -14.78
C PRO A 178 24.64 -7.73 -15.91
N ASN A 179 24.04 -8.39 -16.91
CA ASN A 179 23.32 -7.78 -18.02
C ASN A 179 21.83 -7.51 -17.73
N GLY A 180 21.38 -7.76 -16.49
CA GLY A 180 19.99 -7.68 -16.08
C GLY A 180 19.20 -8.96 -16.34
N LEU A 181 17.93 -8.95 -15.91
CA LEU A 181 16.98 -10.04 -16.11
C LEU A 181 16.56 -10.16 -17.57
N PRO A 182 16.37 -11.39 -18.07
CA PRO A 182 15.60 -11.69 -19.28
C PRO A 182 14.29 -10.90 -19.37
N ASP A 183 13.91 -10.50 -20.58
CA ASP A 183 12.68 -9.73 -20.79
C ASP A 183 11.41 -10.52 -20.41
N SER A 184 11.44 -11.85 -20.57
CA SER A 184 10.36 -12.75 -20.13
C SER A 184 10.12 -12.63 -18.61
N ALA A 185 11.17 -12.73 -17.80
CA ALA A 185 11.03 -12.63 -16.36
C ALA A 185 10.76 -11.23 -15.86
N ARG A 186 11.29 -10.18 -16.51
CA ARG A 186 10.90 -8.80 -16.17
C ARG A 186 9.40 -8.61 -16.39
N LYS A 187 8.87 -9.04 -17.54
CA LYS A 187 7.43 -8.96 -17.83
C LYS A 187 6.62 -9.78 -16.84
N TRP A 188 7.08 -10.97 -16.48
CA TRP A 188 6.44 -11.81 -15.47
C TRP A 188 6.45 -11.16 -14.08
N LEU A 189 7.59 -10.65 -13.60
CA LEU A 189 7.70 -9.92 -12.34
C LEU A 189 6.79 -8.69 -12.30
N GLN A 190 6.70 -7.96 -13.43
CA GLN A 190 5.79 -6.83 -13.55
C GLN A 190 4.33 -7.28 -13.46
N SER A 191 3.96 -8.40 -14.07
CA SER A 191 2.62 -8.99 -13.91
C SER A 191 2.33 -9.41 -12.47
N GLN A 192 3.30 -10.01 -11.76
CA GLN A 192 3.15 -10.33 -10.33
C GLN A 192 2.98 -9.07 -9.50
N LYS A 193 3.79 -8.04 -9.75
CA LYS A 193 3.70 -6.73 -9.11
C LYS A 193 2.30 -6.12 -9.29
N ASP A 194 1.76 -6.14 -10.50
CA ASP A 194 0.46 -5.56 -10.79
C ASP A 194 -0.68 -6.35 -10.12
N SER A 195 -0.59 -7.68 -10.09
CA SER A 195 -1.51 -8.56 -9.36
C SER A 195 -1.51 -8.26 -7.86
N VAL A 196 -0.34 -8.25 -7.22
CA VAL A 196 -0.20 -7.95 -5.78
C VAL A 196 -0.67 -6.53 -5.46
N ASN A 197 -0.44 -5.56 -6.35
CA ASN A 197 -0.93 -4.20 -6.18
C ASN A 197 -2.46 -4.10 -6.24
N GLN A 198 -3.14 -4.94 -7.03
CA GLN A 198 -4.60 -5.03 -7.01
C GLN A 198 -5.10 -5.61 -5.68
N VAL A 199 -4.43 -6.64 -5.16
CA VAL A 199 -4.74 -7.20 -3.84
C VAL A 199 -4.57 -6.17 -2.74
N LEU A 200 -3.45 -5.42 -2.76
CA LEU A 200 -3.19 -4.34 -1.82
C LEU A 200 -4.33 -3.30 -1.83
N LYS A 201 -4.72 -2.82 -3.01
CA LYS A 201 -5.82 -1.84 -3.15
C LYS A 201 -7.15 -2.38 -2.63
N ALA A 202 -7.48 -3.63 -2.92
CA ALA A 202 -8.71 -4.26 -2.46
C ALA A 202 -8.75 -4.41 -0.93
N ALA A 203 -7.66 -4.88 -0.33
CA ALA A 203 -7.53 -5.00 1.13
C ALA A 203 -7.63 -3.63 1.81
N MET A 204 -6.91 -2.63 1.28
CA MET A 204 -6.97 -1.24 1.76
C MET A 204 -8.38 -0.65 1.69
N ALA A 205 -9.15 -0.95 0.64
CA ALA A 205 -10.51 -0.47 0.48
C ALA A 205 -11.45 -1.07 1.54
N ILE A 206 -11.38 -2.38 1.76
CA ILE A 206 -12.14 -3.06 2.82
C ILE A 206 -11.76 -2.51 4.19
N ASN A 207 -10.46 -2.38 4.48
CA ASN A 207 -9.98 -1.82 5.74
C ASN A 207 -10.49 -0.39 5.96
N SER A 208 -10.47 0.45 4.91
CA SER A 208 -11.02 1.81 4.95
C SER A 208 -12.51 1.83 5.28
N GLN A 209 -13.27 0.96 4.62
CA GLN A 209 -14.72 0.92 4.78
C GLN A 209 -15.08 0.54 6.22
N VAL A 210 -14.46 -0.51 6.76
CA VAL A 210 -14.69 -0.97 8.13
C VAL A 210 -14.30 0.11 9.14
N LEU A 211 -13.13 0.74 8.99
CA LEU A 211 -12.72 1.86 9.86
C LEU A 211 -13.68 3.05 9.77
N SER A 212 -14.29 3.31 8.62
CA SER A 212 -15.27 4.40 8.47
C SER A 212 -16.59 4.10 9.21
N GLU A 213 -17.00 2.84 9.26
CA GLU A 213 -18.22 2.35 9.92
C GLU A 213 -18.04 2.08 11.42
N MET A 214 -16.81 1.95 11.90
CA MET A 214 -16.51 1.83 13.32
C MET A 214 -16.89 3.11 14.08
N GLU A 215 -17.53 2.92 15.24
CA GLU A 215 -17.93 4.00 16.13
C GLU A 215 -16.74 4.84 16.59
N ILE A 216 -16.92 6.17 16.68
CA ILE A 216 -15.90 7.07 17.20
C ILE A 216 -16.00 7.09 18.72
N PRO A 217 -14.95 6.70 19.47
CA PRO A 217 -15.00 6.67 20.93
C PRO A 217 -15.24 8.05 21.55
N GLU A 218 -16.06 8.12 22.61
CA GLU A 218 -16.30 9.36 23.35
C GLU A 218 -15.01 10.00 23.87
N SER A 219 -14.05 9.18 24.33
CA SER A 219 -12.73 9.63 24.78
C SER A 219 -11.95 10.39 23.70
N TYR A 220 -12.06 9.97 22.44
CA TYR A 220 -11.46 10.68 21.32
C TYR A 220 -12.15 12.02 21.12
N ILE A 221 -13.49 12.04 21.13
CA ILE A 221 -14.29 13.25 20.94
C ILE A 221 -13.98 14.29 22.03
N ASP A 222 -13.86 13.86 23.29
CA ASP A 222 -13.55 14.74 24.42
C ASP A 222 -12.14 15.34 24.34
N SER A 223 -11.22 14.67 23.65
CA SER A 223 -9.87 15.17 23.39
C SER A 223 -9.78 16.22 22.28
N LEU A 224 -10.83 16.38 21.46
CA LEU A 224 -10.79 17.24 20.28
C LEU A 224 -10.83 18.74 20.63
N PRO A 225 -10.14 19.60 19.85
CA PRO A 225 -10.30 21.04 19.97
C PRO A 225 -11.74 21.54 19.71
N LYS A 226 -12.06 22.74 20.21
CA LYS A 226 -13.42 23.33 20.12
C LYS A 226 -13.92 23.57 18.67
N ASN A 227 -13.03 23.71 17.70
CA ASN A 227 -13.39 23.97 16.30
C ASN A 227 -12.31 23.49 15.33
N GLY A 228 -12.71 23.20 14.08
CA GLY A 228 -11.78 22.69 13.05
C GLY A 228 -10.64 23.65 12.70
N ARG A 229 -10.81 24.97 12.89
CA ARG A 229 -9.72 25.94 12.68
C ARG A 229 -8.61 25.77 13.72
N ALA A 230 -8.95 25.49 14.98
CA ALA A 230 -7.97 25.19 16.02
C ALA A 230 -7.20 23.89 15.75
N THR A 231 -7.83 22.92 15.09
CA THR A 231 -7.21 21.65 14.70
C THR A 231 -6.30 21.79 13.48
N LEU A 232 -6.79 22.42 12.40
CA LEU A 232 -6.05 22.57 11.14
C LEU A 232 -4.96 23.63 11.23
N GLY A 233 -5.15 24.65 12.07
CA GLY A 233 -4.36 25.88 12.04
C GLY A 233 -4.78 26.80 10.89
N ASP A 234 -4.37 28.06 10.97
CA ASP A 234 -4.86 29.12 10.08
C ASP A 234 -4.55 28.89 8.61
N SER A 235 -3.34 28.40 8.30
CA SER A 235 -2.88 28.18 6.91
C SER A 235 -3.70 27.09 6.21
N ILE A 236 -3.85 25.92 6.86
CA ILE A 236 -4.59 24.79 6.31
C ILE A 236 -6.08 25.11 6.24
N TYR A 237 -6.63 25.71 7.30
CA TYR A 237 -8.03 26.12 7.32
C TYR A 237 -8.34 27.07 6.16
N LYS A 238 -7.54 28.14 5.99
CA LYS A 238 -7.73 29.09 4.89
C LYS A 238 -7.73 28.41 3.53
N SER A 239 -6.81 27.48 3.30
CA SER A 239 -6.69 26.74 2.04
C SER A 239 -7.90 25.83 1.76
N ILE A 240 -8.37 25.09 2.77
CA ILE A 240 -9.53 24.20 2.61
C ILE A 240 -10.83 24.98 2.42
N THR A 241 -10.92 26.18 3.02
CA THR A 241 -12.11 27.04 2.94
C THR A 241 -12.12 28.04 1.79
N ASP A 242 -11.12 28.01 0.91
CA ASP A 242 -11.02 28.91 -0.25
C ASP A 242 -12.16 28.64 -1.25
N ASP A 243 -12.56 29.64 -2.03
CA ASP A 243 -13.58 29.46 -3.05
C ASP A 243 -13.10 28.49 -4.14
N TYR A 244 -11.80 28.53 -4.47
CA TYR A 244 -11.15 27.61 -5.39
C TYR A 244 -10.25 26.62 -4.65
N PHE A 245 -10.48 25.33 -4.84
CA PHE A 245 -9.70 24.28 -4.17
C PHE A 245 -9.28 23.20 -5.16
N ASP A 246 -7.97 22.97 -5.22
CA ASP A 246 -7.38 21.83 -5.90
C ASP A 246 -6.62 21.00 -4.84
N PRO A 247 -7.03 19.75 -4.58
CA PRO A 247 -6.39 18.91 -3.57
C PRO A 247 -4.93 18.56 -3.93
N ASP A 248 -4.59 18.44 -5.20
CA ASP A 248 -3.22 18.11 -5.63
C ASP A 248 -2.30 19.31 -5.40
N TYR A 249 -2.76 20.52 -5.75
CA TYR A 249 -2.07 21.76 -5.41
C TYR A 249 -1.92 21.94 -3.89
N PHE A 250 -3.00 21.77 -3.13
CA PHE A 250 -2.97 21.84 -1.66
C PHE A 250 -1.88 20.93 -1.09
N LEU A 251 -1.87 19.64 -1.45
CA LEU A 251 -0.88 18.68 -0.94
C LEU A 251 0.55 19.02 -1.33
N SER A 252 0.77 19.62 -2.51
CA SER A 252 2.10 20.06 -2.94
C SER A 252 2.67 21.17 -2.04
N THR A 253 1.81 22.01 -1.46
CA THR A 253 2.21 23.13 -0.58
C THR A 253 2.43 22.71 0.88
N MET A 254 1.95 21.53 1.30
CA MET A 254 2.02 21.07 2.69
C MET A 254 3.39 20.56 3.14
N GLY A 255 4.36 20.42 2.23
CA GLY A 255 5.72 20.01 2.58
C GLY A 255 5.80 18.60 3.18
N LEU A 256 5.17 17.62 2.51
CA LEU A 256 5.06 16.20 2.89
C LEU A 256 6.38 15.42 2.74
N ALA A 257 7.44 15.90 3.40
CA ALA A 257 8.79 15.38 3.27
C ALA A 257 9.08 14.16 4.16
N SER A 258 8.26 13.91 5.18
CA SER A 258 8.43 12.78 6.10
C SER A 258 7.09 12.12 6.44
N GLU A 259 7.16 10.85 6.81
CA GLU A 259 6.01 10.06 7.27
C GLU A 259 5.28 10.71 8.44
N HIS A 260 6.02 11.27 9.40
CA HIS A 260 5.45 12.01 10.52
C HIS A 260 4.63 13.23 10.07
N LYS A 261 5.09 14.00 9.08
CA LYS A 261 4.34 15.15 8.57
C LYS A 261 3.07 14.72 7.83
N ILE A 262 3.14 13.62 7.09
CA ILE A 262 1.98 13.04 6.41
C ILE A 262 0.93 12.59 7.44
N LEU A 263 1.37 11.88 8.49
CA LEU A 263 0.49 11.42 9.56
C LEU A 263 -0.10 12.58 10.37
N GLU A 264 0.69 13.62 10.65
CA GLU A 264 0.22 14.82 11.32
C GLU A 264 -0.90 15.51 10.53
N LEU A 265 -0.73 15.65 9.21
CA LEU A 265 -1.78 16.19 8.33
C LEU A 265 -3.03 15.29 8.36
N LYS A 266 -2.86 13.97 8.22
CA LYS A 266 -3.98 13.01 8.29
C LYS A 266 -4.77 13.18 9.59
N ASN A 267 -4.09 13.20 10.74
CA ASN A 267 -4.70 13.39 12.05
C ASN A 267 -5.49 14.71 12.15
N LYS A 268 -4.91 15.81 11.65
CA LYS A 268 -5.57 17.13 11.66
C LYS A 268 -6.83 17.17 10.80
N ILE A 269 -6.79 16.53 9.62
CA ILE A 269 -7.92 16.47 8.70
C ILE A 269 -9.04 15.60 9.29
N GLU A 270 -8.74 14.40 9.79
CA GLU A 270 -9.73 13.50 10.42
C GLU A 270 -10.41 14.15 11.62
N ALA A 271 -9.63 14.72 12.53
CA ALA A 271 -10.16 15.43 13.69
C ALA A 271 -11.12 16.57 13.28
N SER A 272 -10.84 17.25 12.17
CA SER A 272 -11.69 18.33 11.65
C SER A 272 -13.00 17.83 11.06
N ILE A 273 -12.96 16.72 10.32
CA ILE A 273 -14.17 16.03 9.83
C ILE A 273 -15.07 15.64 11.00
N VAL A 274 -14.52 15.03 12.06
CA VAL A 274 -15.28 14.65 13.26
C VAL A 274 -15.95 15.87 13.90
N ILE A 275 -15.22 16.99 14.04
CA ILE A 275 -15.77 18.24 14.58
C ILE A 275 -16.90 18.80 13.70
N TRP A 276 -16.74 18.77 12.38
CA TRP A 276 -17.75 19.30 11.45
C TRP A 276 -19.01 18.47 11.44
N ARG A 277 -18.90 17.13 11.35
CA ARG A 277 -20.04 16.20 11.43
C ARG A 277 -20.83 16.40 12.72
N ARG A 278 -20.15 16.44 13.88
CA ARG A 278 -20.82 16.66 15.18
C ARG A 278 -21.58 17.99 15.22
N LYS A 279 -20.99 19.07 14.69
CA LYS A 279 -21.62 20.40 14.63
C LYS A 279 -22.76 20.50 13.62
N MET A 280 -22.86 19.58 12.65
CA MET A 280 -24.04 19.43 11.80
C MET A 280 -25.15 18.75 12.60
N SER A 281 -24.89 17.60 13.23
CA SER A 281 -25.88 16.85 14.00
C SER A 281 -26.49 17.63 15.17
N THR A 282 -25.69 18.42 15.90
CA THR A 282 -26.21 19.21 17.05
C THR A 282 -27.13 20.36 16.61
N LYS A 283 -26.96 20.90 15.40
CA LYS A 283 -27.76 22.01 14.89
C LYS A 283 -29.14 21.57 14.39
N THR A 284 -29.29 20.32 13.99
CA THR A 284 -30.57 19.76 13.55
C THR A 284 -31.54 19.61 14.73
N GLU A 285 -31.04 19.40 15.95
CA GLU A 285 -31.87 19.17 17.14
C GLU A 285 -32.18 20.44 17.94
N LYS A 286 -31.24 21.39 18.06
CA LYS A 286 -31.43 22.60 18.88
C LYS A 286 -30.65 23.81 18.31
N SER A 287 -31.39 24.82 17.83
CA SER A 287 -30.99 26.23 17.56
C SER A 287 -30.49 26.65 16.16
N THR A 288 -31.19 27.65 15.62
CA THR A 288 -30.98 28.36 14.35
C THR A 288 -30.05 29.59 14.47
N TRP A 289 -29.43 29.86 15.62
CA TRP A 289 -28.68 31.10 15.83
C TRP A 289 -27.17 30.88 15.95
N GLY A 290 -26.40 31.48 15.04
CA GLY A 290 -24.98 31.77 15.25
C GLY A 290 -23.98 30.77 14.65
N SER A 291 -23.84 30.76 13.31
CA SER A 291 -22.52 30.49 12.74
C SER A 291 -22.30 31.25 11.46
N ALA A 292 -21.11 31.86 11.34
CA ALA A 292 -20.66 32.60 10.16
C ALA A 292 -20.46 31.74 8.91
N VAL A 293 -20.53 30.40 9.02
CA VAL A 293 -20.37 29.46 7.89
C VAL A 293 -21.69 28.70 7.71
N SER A 294 -22.25 28.76 6.49
CA SER A 294 -23.46 28.04 6.10
C SER A 294 -23.28 26.52 6.16
N MET A 295 -24.39 25.78 6.18
CA MET A 295 -24.38 24.32 6.20
C MET A 295 -23.75 23.76 4.91
N GLU A 296 -24.16 24.25 3.74
CA GLU A 296 -23.60 23.90 2.43
C GLU A 296 -22.08 24.10 2.36
N LYS A 297 -21.56 25.20 2.91
CA LYS A 297 -20.10 25.44 2.93
C LYS A 297 -19.37 24.43 3.82
N ARG A 298 -19.99 23.91 4.88
CA ARG A 298 -19.37 22.89 5.74
C ARG A 298 -19.38 21.52 5.09
N GLU A 299 -20.44 21.17 4.37
CA GLU A 299 -20.51 19.93 3.56
C GLU A 299 -19.40 19.95 2.49
N LEU A 300 -19.21 21.09 1.82
CA LEU A 300 -18.10 21.27 0.88
C LEU A 300 -16.73 21.08 1.55
N PHE A 301 -16.52 21.59 2.76
CA PHE A 301 -15.24 21.43 3.47
C PHE A 301 -15.00 19.98 3.89
N GLU A 302 -16.06 19.27 4.25
CA GLU A 302 -16.02 17.84 4.56
C GLU A 302 -15.64 17.01 3.33
N GLU A 303 -16.31 17.22 2.19
CA GLU A 303 -16.02 16.53 0.93
C GLU A 303 -14.55 16.76 0.49
N ARG A 304 -14.07 18.00 0.61
CA ARG A 304 -12.66 18.34 0.31
C ARG A 304 -11.69 17.60 1.24
N ALA A 305 -12.01 17.54 2.54
CA ALA A 305 -11.20 16.86 3.54
C ALA A 305 -11.17 15.34 3.30
N GLU A 306 -12.30 14.72 2.96
CA GLU A 306 -12.36 13.30 2.59
C GLU A 306 -11.55 13.00 1.32
N THR A 307 -11.63 13.89 0.32
CA THR A 307 -10.83 13.79 -0.91
C THR A 307 -9.33 13.84 -0.61
N ILE A 308 -8.90 14.72 0.30
CA ILE A 308 -7.51 14.79 0.76
C ILE A 308 -7.08 13.46 1.41
N LEU A 309 -7.91 12.90 2.30
CA LEU A 309 -7.60 11.62 2.96
C LEU A 309 -7.49 10.47 1.95
N LEU A 310 -8.36 10.43 0.95
CA LEU A 310 -8.31 9.45 -0.13
C LEU A 310 -6.99 9.56 -0.93
N ILE A 311 -6.59 10.77 -1.29
CA ILE A 311 -5.33 11.00 -2.03
C ILE A 311 -4.12 10.64 -1.17
N LEU A 312 -4.11 10.98 0.12
CA LEU A 312 -3.04 10.60 1.04
C LEU A 312 -2.90 9.07 1.11
N LYS A 313 -4.01 8.34 1.21
CA LYS A 313 -4.02 6.88 1.24
C LYS A 313 -3.48 6.27 -0.06
N HIS A 314 -3.81 6.84 -1.22
CA HIS A 314 -3.29 6.37 -2.51
C HIS A 314 -1.81 6.69 -2.74
N ARG A 315 -1.35 7.89 -2.33
CA ARG A 315 0.04 8.31 -2.52
C ARG A 315 0.99 7.65 -1.51
N TYR A 316 0.48 7.33 -0.32
CA TYR A 316 1.27 6.79 0.78
C TYR A 316 0.59 5.57 1.42
N PRO A 317 0.54 4.41 0.73
CA PRO A 317 -0.15 3.20 1.19
C PRO A 317 0.50 2.51 2.40
N GLY A 318 1.63 3.01 2.91
CA GLY A 318 2.33 2.47 4.07
C GLY A 318 2.39 3.42 5.27
N ILE A 319 1.56 4.47 5.30
CA ILE A 319 1.53 5.38 6.44
C ILE A 319 1.00 4.68 7.69
N PRO A 320 1.45 5.07 8.89
CA PRO A 320 0.95 4.49 10.12
C PRO A 320 -0.53 4.79 10.30
N GLN A 321 -1.20 3.98 11.12
CA GLN A 321 -2.57 4.23 11.53
C GLN A 321 -2.66 5.61 12.21
N SER A 322 -3.74 6.33 11.93
CA SER A 322 -3.97 7.63 12.57
C SER A 322 -4.35 7.47 14.04
N SER A 323 -4.31 8.57 14.78
CA SER A 323 -4.80 8.58 16.16
C SER A 323 -6.28 8.22 16.25
N LEU A 324 -7.09 8.57 15.24
CA LEU A 324 -8.50 8.17 15.18
C LEU A 324 -8.62 6.66 14.92
N ASP A 325 -7.89 6.12 13.93
CA ASP A 325 -7.90 4.69 13.61
C ASP A 325 -7.50 3.85 14.83
N ILE A 326 -6.42 4.24 15.52
CA ILE A 326 -5.94 3.57 16.74
C ILE A 326 -7.01 3.62 17.83
N SER A 327 -7.64 4.78 18.04
CA SER A 327 -8.69 4.92 19.04
C SER A 327 -9.90 4.05 18.73
N LYS A 328 -10.37 4.04 17.47
CA LYS A 328 -11.47 3.19 17.02
C LYS A 328 -11.16 1.72 17.29
N ILE A 329 -9.99 1.23 16.93
CA ILE A 329 -9.58 -0.17 17.15
C ILE A 329 -9.51 -0.49 18.65
N GLN A 330 -8.89 0.38 19.44
CA GLN A 330 -8.68 0.15 20.87
C GLN A 330 -9.99 0.06 21.65
N TYR A 331 -10.98 0.88 21.32
CA TYR A 331 -12.25 0.94 22.06
C TYR A 331 -13.40 0.19 21.38
N ASN A 332 -13.15 -0.43 20.22
CA ASN A 332 -14.16 -1.21 19.52
C ASN A 332 -14.64 -2.42 20.36
N LYS A 333 -15.95 -2.65 20.31
CA LYS A 333 -16.63 -3.79 20.94
C LYS A 333 -17.30 -4.72 19.92
N ASP A 334 -17.39 -4.31 18.67
CA ASP A 334 -17.94 -5.14 17.60
C ASP A 334 -16.89 -6.16 17.12
N VAL A 335 -17.15 -7.44 17.44
CA VAL A 335 -16.25 -8.54 17.09
C VAL A 335 -16.12 -8.71 15.57
N GLY A 336 -17.20 -8.54 14.81
CA GLY A 336 -17.16 -8.70 13.36
C GLY A 336 -16.33 -7.62 12.68
N GLN A 337 -16.48 -6.36 13.11
CA GLN A 337 -15.64 -5.25 12.63
C GLN A 337 -14.18 -5.42 13.06
N ALA A 338 -13.91 -5.91 14.28
CA ALA A 338 -12.54 -6.19 14.71
C ALA A 338 -11.87 -7.26 13.84
N VAL A 339 -12.60 -8.32 13.47
CA VAL A 339 -12.09 -9.34 12.55
C VAL A 339 -11.87 -8.76 11.16
N LEU A 340 -12.84 -8.00 10.61
CA LEU A 340 -12.70 -7.39 9.28
C LEU A 340 -11.54 -6.40 9.21
N GLU A 341 -11.41 -5.50 10.19
CA GLU A 341 -10.32 -4.52 10.28
C GLU A 341 -8.97 -5.21 10.36
N SER A 342 -8.79 -6.10 11.35
CA SER A 342 -7.50 -6.71 11.61
C SER A 342 -7.08 -7.66 10.49
N TYR A 343 -8.01 -8.44 9.93
CA TYR A 343 -7.71 -9.36 8.84
C TYR A 343 -7.38 -8.62 7.53
N SER A 344 -8.13 -7.57 7.20
CA SER A 344 -7.81 -6.73 6.04
C SER A 344 -6.46 -6.00 6.21
N ARG A 345 -6.14 -5.51 7.41
CA ARG A 345 -4.86 -4.86 7.71
C ARG A 345 -3.67 -5.81 7.59
N VAL A 346 -3.78 -7.07 8.04
CA VAL A 346 -2.68 -8.03 7.88
C VAL A 346 -2.47 -8.44 6.42
N ILE A 347 -3.55 -8.57 5.63
CA ILE A 347 -3.47 -8.83 4.19
C ILE A 347 -2.84 -7.64 3.47
N GLU A 348 -3.21 -6.41 3.81
CA GLU A 348 -2.59 -5.18 3.30
C GLU A 348 -1.08 -5.17 3.57
N SER A 349 -0.68 -5.46 4.81
CA SER A 349 0.74 -5.52 5.21
C SER A 349 1.52 -6.60 4.45
N LEU A 350 0.93 -7.79 4.28
CA LEU A 350 1.54 -8.87 3.50
C LEU A 350 1.68 -8.48 2.02
N ALA A 351 0.64 -7.92 1.41
CA ALA A 351 0.66 -7.47 0.02
C ALA A 351 1.73 -6.39 -0.19
N TYR A 352 1.81 -5.41 0.70
CA TYR A 352 2.85 -4.38 0.66
C TYR A 352 4.25 -4.99 0.81
N THR A 353 4.43 -5.96 1.70
CA THR A 353 5.71 -6.65 1.89
C THR A 353 6.15 -7.38 0.62
N ILE A 354 5.28 -8.17 0.01
CA ILE A 354 5.56 -8.87 -1.26
C ILE A 354 5.86 -7.87 -2.37
N LEU A 355 5.04 -6.82 -2.50
CA LEU A 355 5.21 -5.77 -3.49
C LEU A 355 6.59 -5.08 -3.34
N SER A 356 6.99 -4.76 -2.12
CA SER A 356 8.30 -4.18 -1.82
C SER A 356 9.45 -5.10 -2.24
N ARG A 357 9.33 -6.42 -2.04
CA ARG A 357 10.37 -7.37 -2.46
C ARG A 357 10.44 -7.51 -3.99
N ILE A 358 9.31 -7.46 -4.69
CA ILE A 358 9.32 -7.45 -6.17
C ILE A 358 9.98 -6.16 -6.68
N GLN A 359 9.67 -5.02 -6.06
CA GLN A 359 10.31 -3.74 -6.40
C GLN A 359 11.82 -3.76 -6.14
N ASP A 360 12.28 -4.39 -5.06
CA ASP A 360 13.71 -4.55 -4.76
C ASP A 360 14.44 -5.28 -5.90
N VAL A 361 13.86 -6.35 -6.44
CA VAL A 361 14.44 -7.12 -7.57
C VAL A 361 14.45 -6.29 -8.86
N LEU A 362 13.34 -5.62 -9.18
CA LEU A 362 13.24 -4.76 -10.38
C LEU A 362 14.20 -3.56 -10.32
N GLN A 363 14.45 -3.02 -9.12
CA GLN A 363 15.44 -1.99 -8.91
C GLN A 363 16.86 -2.53 -9.15
N ALA A 364 17.17 -3.72 -8.63
CA ALA A 364 18.46 -4.38 -8.88
C ALA A 364 18.69 -4.64 -10.39
N ASP A 365 17.65 -5.07 -11.12
CA ASP A 365 17.67 -5.21 -12.59
C ASP A 365 17.99 -3.89 -13.30
N THR A 366 17.33 -2.80 -12.90
CA THR A 366 17.56 -1.47 -13.48
C THR A 366 19.00 -0.99 -13.26
N VAL A 367 19.55 -1.23 -12.07
CA VAL A 367 20.94 -0.88 -11.73
C VAL A 367 21.92 -1.73 -12.54
N ALA A 368 21.71 -3.05 -12.64
CA ALA A 368 22.56 -3.95 -13.43
C ALA A 368 22.63 -3.52 -14.91
N LYS A 369 21.49 -3.23 -15.53
CA LYS A 369 21.42 -2.75 -16.92
C LYS A 369 22.15 -1.42 -17.14
N SER A 370 22.00 -0.48 -16.21
CA SER A 370 22.68 0.81 -16.26
C SER A 370 24.20 0.62 -16.20
N ASN A 371 24.67 -0.27 -15.31
CA ASN A 371 26.08 -0.57 -15.17
C ASN A 371 26.64 -1.31 -16.40
N TYR A 372 25.93 -2.32 -16.90
CA TYR A 372 26.31 -3.02 -18.14
C TYR A 372 26.49 -2.05 -19.29
N THR A 373 25.51 -1.17 -19.54
CA THR A 373 25.57 -0.16 -20.62
C THR A 373 26.75 0.80 -20.47
N LYS A 374 27.10 1.19 -19.23
CA LYS A 374 28.28 2.03 -18.95
C LYS A 374 29.56 1.25 -19.24
N GLU A 375 29.67 0.00 -18.80
CA GLU A 375 30.84 -0.85 -19.03
C GLU A 375 31.04 -1.15 -20.52
N THR A 376 29.97 -1.45 -21.28
CA THR A 376 30.09 -1.66 -22.74
C THR A 376 30.57 -0.39 -23.44
N LYS A 377 30.02 0.78 -23.11
CA LYS A 377 30.48 2.06 -23.69
C LYS A 377 31.94 2.35 -23.35
N THR A 378 32.37 2.04 -22.13
CA THR A 378 33.75 2.25 -21.67
C THR A 378 34.73 1.26 -22.33
N ASN A 379 34.30 0.01 -22.56
CA ASN A 379 35.09 -1.01 -23.23
C ASN A 379 35.20 -0.75 -24.74
N VAL A 380 34.14 -0.29 -25.41
CA VAL A 380 34.20 0.16 -26.82
C VAL A 380 35.15 1.35 -26.98
N LEU A 381 35.18 2.29 -26.02
CA LEU A 381 36.15 3.40 -25.98
C LEU A 381 37.59 2.96 -25.70
N LYS A 382 37.80 1.80 -25.06
CA LYS A 382 39.13 1.22 -24.79
C LYS A 382 39.62 0.36 -25.96
N GLU A 383 38.76 -0.44 -26.58
CA GLU A 383 39.08 -1.23 -27.78
C GLU A 383 39.35 -0.33 -28.99
N GLY A 384 38.66 0.81 -29.10
CA GLY A 384 38.98 1.86 -30.09
C GLY A 384 40.36 2.54 -29.91
N LYS A 385 41.07 2.29 -28.80
CA LYS A 385 42.46 2.76 -28.59
C LYS A 385 43.53 1.72 -28.94
N TYR A 386 43.16 0.45 -29.16
CA TYR A 386 44.09 -0.62 -29.55
C TYR A 386 43.95 -1.07 -31.01
N ALA A 387 42.95 -0.56 -31.75
CA ALA A 387 42.86 -0.72 -33.20
C ALA A 387 43.51 0.48 -33.92
N LYS A 388 44.85 0.55 -33.91
CA LYS A 388 45.63 1.33 -34.88
C LYS A 388 46.62 0.37 -35.54
N GLU A 389 46.13 -0.40 -36.51
CA GLU A 389 46.96 -1.02 -37.54
C GLU A 389 46.15 -1.11 -38.84
N GLU A 390 46.56 -0.26 -39.78
CA GLU A 390 46.48 -0.28 -41.25
C GLU A 390 45.24 -0.85 -41.98
N ALA A 391 44.39 0.06 -42.48
CA ALA A 391 43.65 -0.03 -43.77
C ALA A 391 43.04 1.34 -44.14
N PRO A 392 42.75 1.62 -45.44
CA PRO A 392 43.00 2.92 -46.06
C PRO A 392 41.91 3.98 -45.85
N THR A 393 42.35 5.23 -45.98
CA THR A 393 41.62 6.50 -45.97
C THR A 393 40.17 6.44 -46.50
N SER A 394 39.21 6.48 -45.59
CA SER A 394 37.85 6.96 -45.90
C SER A 394 37.83 8.48 -45.75
N MET A 395 37.60 9.19 -46.86
CA MET A 395 37.52 10.65 -46.90
C MET A 395 36.50 11.18 -45.88
N THR A 396 36.86 12.27 -45.19
CA THR A 396 35.90 12.97 -44.34
C THR A 396 34.99 13.85 -45.18
N LEU A 397 33.76 14.08 -44.71
CA LEU A 397 32.76 14.94 -45.38
C LEU A 397 33.27 16.38 -45.60
N TRP A 398 34.31 16.77 -44.88
CA TRP A 398 35.04 18.04 -45.01
C TRP A 398 35.91 18.09 -46.27
N ASP A 399 36.55 16.98 -46.66
CA ASP A 399 37.33 16.88 -47.92
C ASP A 399 36.41 16.88 -49.16
N PHE A 400 35.16 16.42 -49.02
CA PHE A 400 34.17 16.38 -50.10
C PHE A 400 33.59 17.78 -50.43
N MET A 401 33.56 18.70 -49.46
CA MET A 401 32.92 20.00 -49.65
C MET A 401 33.85 21.10 -50.18
N GLY A 402 35.17 20.91 -50.20
CA GLY A 402 36.12 21.76 -50.95
C GLY A 402 36.35 23.16 -50.38
N TRP A 403 36.26 23.37 -49.07
CA TRP A 403 36.46 24.68 -48.43
C TRP A 403 37.89 24.77 -47.88
N ALA A 404 38.85 25.15 -48.73
CA ALA A 404 40.18 25.55 -48.27
C ALA A 404 40.12 26.95 -47.62
N PRO A 405 40.85 27.24 -46.52
CA PRO A 405 40.97 28.59 -46.01
C PRO A 405 41.96 29.39 -46.86
N LEU A 406 41.51 30.54 -47.37
CA LEU A 406 42.39 31.58 -47.90
C LEU A 406 43.05 32.28 -46.72
N ASP A 407 44.37 32.19 -46.66
CA ASP A 407 45.22 32.94 -45.76
C ASP A 407 45.62 34.26 -46.45
N GLN A 408 45.38 35.40 -45.78
CA GLN A 408 46.27 36.58 -45.70
C GLN A 408 45.52 37.88 -45.34
N GLY A 409 45.92 38.46 -44.20
CA GLY A 409 46.37 39.85 -44.14
C GLY A 409 45.36 40.93 -43.76
N GLY A 410 45.59 41.55 -42.59
CA GLY A 410 45.36 43.00 -42.42
C GLY A 410 44.34 43.45 -41.38
N VAL A 411 44.86 43.83 -40.20
CA VAL A 411 44.54 45.02 -39.38
C VAL A 411 43.07 45.48 -39.26
N GLY A 412 42.57 45.59 -38.03
CA GLY A 412 41.46 46.50 -37.73
C GLY A 412 40.71 46.21 -36.44
N VAL A 413 40.73 47.15 -35.50
CA VAL A 413 40.22 47.06 -34.13
C VAL A 413 38.80 47.63 -34.01
N ASN A 414 38.04 47.05 -33.07
CA ASN A 414 36.94 47.63 -32.27
C ASN A 414 35.50 47.79 -32.80
N LYS A 415 34.61 47.19 -31.98
CA LYS A 415 33.41 47.71 -31.30
C LYS A 415 32.16 48.17 -32.08
N ASP A 416 31.06 47.82 -31.41
CA ASP A 416 29.71 48.42 -31.40
C ASP A 416 28.62 47.82 -32.29
N GLY A 417 27.48 47.53 -31.63
CA GLY A 417 26.19 47.99 -32.14
C GLY A 417 25.27 47.01 -32.87
N LEU A 418 24.49 46.24 -32.10
CA LEU A 418 23.02 46.34 -32.02
C LEU A 418 22.13 46.32 -33.30
N MET A 419 21.16 45.38 -33.29
CA MET A 419 19.80 45.34 -33.90
C MET A 419 19.65 45.29 -35.43
N SER A 420 18.92 44.29 -35.94
CA SER A 420 17.46 44.39 -36.10
C SER A 420 16.88 43.26 -36.96
N VAL A 421 15.65 42.90 -36.61
CA VAL A 421 14.76 41.87 -37.13
C VAL A 421 14.21 42.21 -38.52
N LYS A 422 13.91 41.21 -39.36
CA LYS A 422 12.76 41.24 -40.29
C LYS A 422 12.31 39.84 -40.72
N ASP A 423 11.15 39.47 -40.16
CA ASP A 423 9.99 38.79 -40.74
C ASP A 423 10.15 37.70 -41.82
N THR A 424 9.60 36.51 -41.54
CA THR A 424 8.57 35.91 -42.41
C THR A 424 7.72 34.85 -41.68
N LYS A 425 6.46 35.23 -41.43
CA LYS A 425 5.17 34.51 -41.35
C LYS A 425 5.11 32.95 -41.30
N PHE A 426 4.33 32.48 -40.33
CA PHE A 426 3.72 31.14 -40.16
C PHE A 426 2.65 30.79 -41.23
N PRO A 427 2.30 29.49 -41.38
CA PRO A 427 1.07 28.94 -40.75
C PRO A 427 1.36 27.60 -40.03
N SER A 428 0.89 27.26 -38.82
CA SER A 428 -0.45 27.22 -38.18
C SER A 428 -1.45 26.17 -38.74
N LYS A 429 -1.30 24.90 -38.33
CA LYS A 429 -2.27 24.15 -37.49
C LYS A 429 -1.90 22.66 -37.28
N PRO A 430 -2.12 22.11 -36.07
CA PRO A 430 -2.04 20.68 -35.76
C PRO A 430 -3.37 19.95 -35.99
N TYR A 431 -3.29 18.64 -36.29
CA TYR A 431 -4.42 17.73 -36.44
C TYR A 431 -5.15 17.49 -35.11
N GLY A 432 -6.49 17.63 -35.14
CA GLY A 432 -7.38 17.39 -34.01
C GLY A 432 -7.88 15.94 -33.95
N ILE A 433 -8.03 15.42 -32.73
CA ILE A 433 -8.67 14.13 -32.43
C ILE A 433 -10.02 14.42 -31.76
N LEU A 434 -11.09 13.85 -32.31
CA LEU A 434 -12.48 14.02 -31.85
C LEU A 434 -12.81 13.12 -30.64
N PRO A 435 -13.72 13.55 -29.73
CA PRO A 435 -14.09 12.82 -28.52
C PRO A 435 -15.22 11.79 -28.72
N ILE A 436 -15.10 10.66 -28.00
CA ILE A 436 -16.06 9.55 -27.95
C ILE A 436 -17.23 9.91 -27.01
N LYS A 437 -18.47 9.81 -27.52
CA LYS A 437 -19.71 9.98 -26.76
C LYS A 437 -20.01 8.73 -25.90
N LYS A 438 -20.35 8.93 -24.62
CA LYS A 438 -21.01 7.94 -23.75
C LYS A 438 -22.53 8.04 -23.92
N THR A 439 -23.21 6.91 -24.09
CA THR A 439 -24.66 6.77 -24.00
C THR A 439 -25.03 6.22 -22.62
N SER A 440 -25.86 6.96 -21.89
CA SER A 440 -26.58 6.51 -20.70
C SER A 440 -27.90 5.87 -21.11
N TYR A 441 -28.30 4.78 -20.46
CA TYR A 441 -29.70 4.36 -20.42
C TYR A 441 -30.17 4.41 -18.97
N LEU A 442 -31.39 4.93 -18.84
CA LEU A 442 -32.27 4.92 -17.67
C LEU A 442 -32.48 3.52 -17.11
#